data_AF-A0A7J0DUE4-F1
#
_entry.id   AF-A0A7J0DUE4-F1
#
_cell.length_a   1.000
_cell.length_b   1.000
_cell.length_c   1.000
_cell.angle_alpha   90.00
_cell.angle_beta   90.00
_cell.angle_gamma   90.00
#
_symmetry.space_group_name_H-M   'P 1'
#
loop_
_entity.id
_entity.type
_entity.pdbx_description
1 polymer ?
#
loop_
_entity_poly.entity_id
_entity_poly.type
_entity_poly.pdbx_seq_one_letter_code
_entity_poly.pdbx_strand_id
1 'polypeptide(L)'
;MDPPSSWDSLRKQARKLEAQLDEQMHLYRKLVSTKADDSADKDLESGIDQLIQQLKQVNSHMQAWVSSGGSEIFSHTLTRHQEILQDLTQEFHRLRSSLRAKKEHTSLLEDFREFDRTRLDLEDGGGSHEQALLKEHASISRSTGQLSVDALNRLTEHGVLRFSQLA
;
A
#
# COMPACT_ATOMS: atom_id res chain seq x y z
N MET A 1 48.43 3.80 -20.08
CA MET A 1 47.79 4.97 -19.46
C MET A 1 46.82 5.51 -20.48
N ASP A 2 45.53 5.29 -20.28
CA ASP A 2 44.51 5.88 -21.15
C ASP A 2 44.61 7.41 -21.11
N PRO A 3 44.44 8.10 -22.25
CA PRO A 3 44.50 9.54 -22.26
C PRO A 3 43.43 10.11 -21.31
N PRO A 4 43.76 11.11 -20.47
CA PRO A 4 42.80 11.71 -19.57
C PRO A 4 41.59 12.19 -20.38
N SER A 5 40.39 11.76 -19.99
CA SER A 5 39.14 12.17 -20.62
C SER A 5 39.12 13.68 -20.80
N SER A 6 38.90 14.15 -22.02
CA SER A 6 38.88 15.58 -22.30
C SER A 6 37.77 16.28 -21.50
N TRP A 7 38.00 17.54 -21.13
CA TRP A 7 37.00 18.34 -20.41
C TRP A 7 35.64 18.35 -21.12
N ASP A 8 35.62 18.50 -22.46
CA ASP A 8 34.39 18.46 -23.24
C ASP A 8 33.69 17.09 -23.18
N SER A 9 34.45 16.00 -23.15
CA SER A 9 33.89 14.66 -22.98
C SER A 9 33.20 14.52 -21.62
N LEU A 10 33.85 14.97 -20.55
CA LEU A 10 33.29 14.93 -19.20
C LEU A 10 32.03 15.80 -19.09
N ARG A 11 32.05 17.02 -19.64
CA ARG A 11 30.90 17.92 -19.65
C ARG A 11 29.70 17.32 -20.42
N LYS A 12 29.95 16.72 -21.59
CA LYS A 12 28.90 16.04 -22.36
C LYS A 12 28.33 14.84 -21.59
N GLN A 13 29.19 14.09 -20.89
CA GLN A 13 28.76 12.96 -20.07
C GLN A 13 27.90 13.42 -18.89
N ALA A 14 28.30 14.48 -18.17
CA ALA A 14 27.53 15.06 -17.08
C ALA A 14 26.13 15.48 -17.55
N ARG A 15 26.05 16.25 -18.66
CA ARG A 15 24.76 16.68 -19.24
C ARG A 15 23.86 15.51 -19.63
N LYS A 16 24.42 14.44 -20.16
CA LYS A 16 23.66 13.23 -20.51
C LYS A 16 23.11 12.55 -19.25
N LEU A 17 23.94 12.39 -18.22
CA LEU A 17 23.53 11.77 -16.95
C LEU A 17 22.49 12.61 -16.22
N GLU A 18 22.63 13.94 -16.22
CA GLU A 18 21.62 14.87 -15.68
C GLU A 18 20.27 14.69 -16.37
N ALA A 19 20.24 14.69 -17.71
CA ALA A 19 19.00 14.52 -18.46
C ALA A 19 18.35 13.15 -18.23
N GLN A 20 19.16 12.09 -18.10
CA GLN A 20 18.66 10.75 -17.78
C GLN A 20 18.11 10.69 -16.35
N LEU A 21 18.79 11.32 -15.40
CA LEU A 21 18.37 11.38 -14.01
C LEU A 21 17.06 12.17 -13.87
N ASP A 22 16.92 13.29 -14.57
CA ASP A 22 15.67 14.09 -14.60
C ASP A 22 14.47 13.28 -15.10
N GLU A 23 14.66 12.49 -16.17
CA GLU A 23 13.60 11.63 -16.73
C GLU A 23 13.20 10.53 -15.73
N GLN A 24 14.18 9.83 -15.15
CA GLN A 24 13.90 8.80 -14.13
C GLN A 24 13.23 9.40 -12.89
N MET A 25 13.65 10.60 -12.47
CA MET A 25 13.02 11.35 -11.38
C MET A 25 11.57 11.72 -11.71
N HIS A 26 11.26 12.05 -12.97
CA HIS A 26 9.89 12.29 -13.40
C HIS A 26 9.02 11.04 -13.30
N LEU A 27 9.52 9.89 -13.76
CA LEU A 27 8.85 8.60 -13.61
C LEU A 27 8.64 8.25 -12.13
N TYR A 28 9.65 8.47 -11.30
CA TYR A 28 9.59 8.22 -9.87
C TYR A 28 8.54 9.12 -9.18
N ARG A 29 8.47 10.41 -9.51
CA ARG A 29 7.39 11.30 -9.03
C ARG A 29 6.00 10.77 -9.38
N LYS A 30 5.81 10.25 -10.60
CA LYS A 30 4.54 9.64 -11.00
C LYS A 30 4.25 8.39 -10.17
N LEU A 31 5.24 7.51 -9.99
CA LEU A 31 5.15 6.32 -9.14
C LEU A 31 4.70 6.65 -7.71
N VAL A 32 5.31 7.67 -7.10
CA VAL A 32 4.96 8.17 -5.76
C VAL A 32 3.52 8.72 -5.70
N SER A 33 2.97 9.16 -6.83
CA SER A 33 1.60 9.65 -6.90
C SER A 33 0.56 8.56 -7.15
N THR A 34 0.88 7.52 -7.93
CA THR A 34 -0.11 6.56 -8.45
C THR A 34 -0.28 5.29 -7.61
N LYS A 35 0.40 5.16 -6.46
CA LYS A 35 0.46 3.91 -5.64
C LYS A 35 0.88 2.71 -6.49
N ALA A 36 2.17 2.60 -6.79
CA ALA A 36 2.68 1.53 -7.62
C ALA A 36 3.11 0.29 -6.83
N ASP A 37 3.13 -0.83 -7.55
CA ASP A 37 3.66 -2.13 -7.15
C ASP A 37 5.10 -2.05 -6.59
N ASP A 38 5.38 -2.84 -5.55
CA ASP A 38 6.61 -2.79 -4.76
C ASP A 38 7.87 -3.20 -5.55
N SER A 39 7.71 -4.02 -6.60
CA SER A 39 8.80 -4.49 -7.45
C SER A 39 9.36 -3.38 -8.35
N ALA A 40 8.47 -2.67 -9.05
CA ALA A 40 8.81 -1.58 -9.97
C ALA A 40 9.43 -0.37 -9.25
N ASP A 41 9.10 -0.18 -7.96
CA ASP A 41 9.71 0.85 -7.11
C ASP A 41 11.22 0.62 -6.91
N LYS A 42 11.59 -0.59 -6.49
CA LYS A 42 12.98 -0.92 -6.15
C LYS A 42 13.91 -0.85 -7.37
N ASP A 43 13.44 -1.32 -8.52
CA ASP A 43 14.21 -1.25 -9.76
C ASP A 43 14.48 0.20 -10.16
N LEU A 44 13.44 1.06 -10.09
CA LEU A 44 13.56 2.48 -10.41
C LEU A 44 14.45 3.23 -9.41
N GLU A 45 14.32 2.96 -8.11
CA GLU A 45 15.22 3.51 -7.07
C GLU A 45 16.67 3.14 -7.34
N SER A 46 16.94 1.86 -7.64
CA SER A 46 18.30 1.38 -7.90
C SER A 46 18.91 2.00 -9.15
N GLY A 47 18.10 2.22 -10.20
CA GLY A 47 18.52 2.90 -11.43
C GLY A 47 18.86 4.37 -11.18
N ILE A 48 18.06 5.07 -10.36
CA ILE A 48 18.33 6.45 -9.95
C ILE A 48 19.63 6.53 -9.12
N ASP A 49 19.81 5.64 -8.14
CA ASP A 49 21.03 5.57 -7.33
C ASP A 49 22.28 5.34 -8.20
N GLN A 50 22.20 4.46 -9.19
CA GLN A 50 23.29 4.22 -10.13
C GLN A 50 23.64 5.47 -10.96
N LEU A 51 22.63 6.19 -11.46
CA LEU A 51 22.84 7.44 -12.21
C LEU A 51 23.47 8.53 -11.33
N ILE A 52 23.03 8.67 -10.07
CA ILE A 52 23.62 9.59 -9.09
C ILE A 52 25.09 9.25 -8.86
N GLN A 53 25.43 7.96 -8.66
CA GLN A 53 26.81 7.53 -8.46
C GLN A 53 27.68 7.81 -9.68
N GLN A 54 27.18 7.55 -10.89
CA GLN A 54 27.89 7.85 -12.13
C GLN A 54 28.13 9.36 -12.30
N LEU A 55 27.12 10.20 -12.06
CA LEU A 55 27.26 11.66 -12.17
C LEU A 55 28.25 12.20 -11.12
N LYS A 56 28.21 11.66 -9.89
CA LYS A 56 29.19 11.97 -8.85
C LYS A 56 30.62 11.61 -9.29
N GLN A 57 30.81 10.47 -9.94
CA GLN A 57 32.12 10.07 -10.47
C GLN A 57 32.60 11.02 -11.57
N VAL A 58 31.74 11.41 -12.50
CA VAL A 58 32.08 12.39 -13.55
C VAL A 58 32.46 13.73 -12.94
N ASN A 59 31.68 14.22 -11.96
CA ASN A 59 31.99 15.46 -11.25
C ASN A 59 33.35 15.38 -10.51
N SER A 60 33.71 14.22 -9.97
CA SER A 60 35.04 13.99 -9.36
C SER A 60 36.17 14.07 -10.40
N HIS A 61 35.99 13.47 -11.58
CA HIS A 61 36.97 13.59 -12.67
C HIS A 61 37.09 15.03 -13.17
N MET A 62 35.98 15.76 -13.28
CA MET A 62 35.98 17.18 -13.62
C MET A 62 36.72 18.01 -12.54
N GLN A 63 36.51 17.69 -11.27
CA GLN A 63 37.24 18.33 -10.16
C GLN A 63 38.74 18.10 -10.25
N ALA A 64 39.19 16.87 -10.51
CA ALA A 64 40.61 16.57 -10.70
C ALA A 64 41.21 17.35 -11.89
N TRP A 65 40.43 17.50 -12.97
CA TRP A 65 40.85 18.26 -14.14
C TRP A 65 41.01 19.76 -13.83
N VAL A 66 40.04 20.37 -13.14
CA VAL A 66 40.12 21.77 -12.68
C VAL A 66 41.31 21.97 -11.75
N SER A 67 41.51 21.08 -10.77
CA SER A 67 42.62 21.14 -9.81
C SER A 67 44.00 20.97 -10.46
N SER A 68 44.08 20.42 -11.67
CA SER A 68 45.35 20.25 -12.41
C SER A 68 45.84 21.50 -13.15
N GLY A 69 45.18 22.66 -12.96
CA GLY A 69 45.52 23.93 -13.59
C GLY A 69 44.53 24.37 -14.67
N GLY A 70 43.27 23.94 -14.57
CA GLY A 70 42.20 24.38 -15.48
C GLY A 70 41.88 25.87 -15.31
N SER A 71 41.42 26.50 -16.41
CA SER A 71 40.88 27.86 -16.41
C SER A 71 39.68 28.03 -15.45
N GLU A 72 39.53 29.21 -14.87
CA GLU A 72 38.44 29.60 -13.96
C GLU A 72 37.03 29.35 -14.52
N ILE A 73 36.87 29.43 -15.85
CA ILE A 73 35.62 29.13 -16.55
C ILE A 73 35.16 27.69 -16.32
N PHE A 74 36.10 26.76 -16.18
CA PHE A 74 35.82 25.35 -15.90
C PHE A 74 35.38 25.13 -14.45
N SER A 75 35.92 25.90 -13.51
CA SER A 75 35.50 25.89 -12.11
C SER A 75 34.02 26.24 -11.97
N HIS A 76 33.55 27.32 -12.60
CA HIS A 76 32.12 27.70 -12.56
C HIS A 76 31.21 26.63 -13.18
N THR A 77 31.64 26.04 -14.30
CA THR A 77 30.87 24.98 -14.95
C THR A 77 30.77 23.75 -14.05
N LEU A 78 31.86 23.37 -13.37
CA LEU A 78 31.87 22.28 -12.40
C LEU A 78 30.97 22.57 -11.21
N THR A 79 31.03 23.78 -10.63
CA THR A 79 30.16 24.20 -9.53
C THR A 79 28.69 23.99 -9.91
N ARG A 80 28.30 24.38 -11.12
CA ARG A 80 26.93 24.17 -11.59
C ARG A 80 26.54 22.70 -11.66
N HIS A 81 27.42 21.83 -12.16
CA HIS A 81 27.17 20.38 -12.19
C HIS A 81 27.07 19.77 -10.77
N GLN A 82 27.81 20.30 -9.80
CA GLN A 82 27.73 19.88 -8.40
C GLN A 82 26.41 20.30 -7.75
N GLU A 83 25.95 21.54 -8.00
CA GLU A 83 24.65 22.04 -7.55
C GLU A 83 23.50 21.21 -8.10
N ILE A 84 23.50 20.93 -9.42
CA ILE A 84 22.47 20.10 -10.05
C ILE A 84 22.44 18.70 -9.41
N LEU A 85 23.60 18.06 -9.24
CA LEU A 85 23.69 16.75 -8.57
C LEU A 85 23.14 16.81 -7.13
N GLN A 86 23.46 17.87 -6.39
CA GLN A 86 22.98 18.06 -5.02
C GLN A 86 21.46 18.19 -4.99
N ASP A 87 20.88 19.05 -5.82
CA ASP A 87 19.43 19.28 -5.89
C ASP A 87 18.68 17.99 -6.24
N LEU A 88 19.15 17.25 -7.25
CA LEU A 88 18.54 15.99 -7.66
C LEU A 88 18.65 14.91 -6.58
N THR A 89 19.79 14.83 -5.90
CA THR A 89 19.99 13.87 -4.79
C THR A 89 19.06 14.19 -3.62
N GLN A 90 18.92 15.46 -3.26
CA GLN A 90 18.00 15.89 -2.20
C GLN A 90 16.55 15.60 -2.56
N GLU A 91 16.16 15.90 -3.79
CA GLU A 91 14.81 15.61 -4.26
C GLU A 91 14.52 14.10 -4.23
N PHE A 92 15.46 13.27 -4.69
CA PHE A 92 15.29 11.81 -4.67
C PHE A 92 15.04 11.30 -3.25
N HIS A 93 15.86 11.69 -2.28
CA HIS A 93 15.66 11.30 -0.88
C HIS A 93 14.32 11.77 -0.30
N ARG A 94 13.88 12.98 -0.68
CA ARG A 94 12.58 13.52 -0.27
C ARG A 94 11.43 12.67 -0.84
N LEU A 95 11.49 12.30 -2.12
CA LEU A 95 10.49 11.46 -2.77
C LEU A 95 10.43 10.06 -2.16
N ARG A 96 11.59 9.43 -1.95
CA ARG A 96 11.71 8.12 -1.32
C ARG A 96 11.14 8.09 0.10
N SER A 97 11.42 9.14 0.89
CA SER A 97 10.83 9.30 2.22
C SER A 97 9.31 9.46 2.16
N SER A 98 8.80 10.26 1.20
CA SER A 98 7.36 10.43 0.99
C SER A 98 6.66 9.13 0.58
N LEU A 99 7.30 8.34 -0.29
CA LEU A 99 6.77 7.04 -0.71
C LEU A 99 6.68 6.07 0.46
N ARG A 100 7.75 5.95 1.26
CA ARG A 100 7.76 5.11 2.46
C ARG A 100 6.64 5.47 3.42
N ALA A 101 6.50 6.75 3.75
CA ALA A 101 5.43 7.21 4.65
C ALA A 101 4.03 6.87 4.12
N LYS A 102 3.81 6.96 2.81
CA LYS A 102 2.54 6.54 2.18
C LYS A 102 2.31 5.04 2.27
N LYS A 103 3.35 4.21 2.06
CA LYS A 103 3.27 2.76 2.17
C LYS A 103 2.94 2.32 3.59
N GLU A 104 3.61 2.90 4.58
CA GLU A 104 3.34 2.67 6.00
C GLU A 104 1.89 3.04 6.35
N HIS A 105 1.41 4.20 5.90
CA HIS A 105 0.03 4.61 6.10
C HIS A 105 -0.99 3.66 5.45
N THR A 106 -0.72 3.15 4.25
CA THR A 106 -1.61 2.16 3.61
C THR A 106 -1.59 0.81 4.30
N SER A 107 -0.43 0.34 4.75
CA SER A 107 -0.30 -0.92 5.51
C SER A 107 -1.13 -0.86 6.79
N LEU A 108 -1.03 0.23 7.56
CA LEU A 108 -1.80 0.40 8.80
C LEU A 108 -3.32 0.41 8.55
N LEU A 109 -3.78 1.03 7.47
CA LEU A 109 -5.20 1.00 7.09
C LEU A 109 -5.66 -0.38 6.64
N GLU A 110 -4.79 -1.15 5.99
CA GLU A 110 -5.09 -2.52 5.59
C GLU A 110 -5.22 -3.44 6.82
N ASP A 111 -4.26 -3.35 7.76
CA ASP A 111 -4.30 -4.06 9.04
C ASP A 111 -5.57 -3.74 9.83
N PHE A 112 -5.96 -2.46 9.87
CA PHE A 112 -7.20 -2.03 10.53
C PHE A 112 -8.44 -2.63 9.88
N ARG A 113 -8.49 -2.66 8.54
CA ARG A 113 -9.61 -3.26 7.79
C ARG A 113 -9.67 -4.78 7.95
N GLU A 114 -8.53 -5.45 8.12
CA GLU A 114 -8.46 -6.87 8.41
C GLU A 114 -8.92 -7.16 9.85
N PHE A 115 -8.48 -6.35 10.82
CA PHE A 115 -8.95 -6.42 12.20
C PHE A 115 -10.48 -6.26 12.30
N ASP A 116 -11.06 -5.26 11.64
CA ASP A 116 -12.52 -5.07 11.61
C ASP A 116 -13.24 -6.27 10.96
N ARG A 117 -12.68 -6.83 9.87
CA ARG A 117 -13.25 -8.02 9.22
C ARG A 117 -13.23 -9.25 10.12
N THR A 118 -12.10 -9.53 10.76
CA THR A 118 -11.95 -10.68 11.67
C THR A 118 -12.86 -10.56 12.89
N ARG A 119 -13.10 -9.34 13.38
CA ARG A 119 -14.08 -9.09 14.43
C ARG A 119 -15.51 -9.38 13.97
N LEU A 120 -15.91 -8.88 12.80
CA LEU A 120 -17.24 -9.14 12.25
C LEU A 120 -17.49 -10.64 12.00
N ASP A 121 -16.48 -11.36 11.52
CA ASP A 121 -16.54 -12.82 11.31
C ASP A 121 -16.71 -13.58 12.64
N LEU A 122 -16.05 -13.11 13.71
CA LEU A 122 -16.20 -13.67 15.05
C LEU A 122 -17.59 -13.36 15.67
N GLU A 123 -18.15 -12.18 15.44
CA GLU A 123 -19.51 -11.82 15.87
C GLU A 123 -20.60 -12.59 15.08
N ASP A 124 -20.41 -12.87 13.78
CA ASP A 124 -21.34 -13.68 12.97
C ASP A 124 -21.31 -15.18 13.37
N GLY A 125 -20.13 -15.70 13.74
CA GLY A 125 -19.98 -17.05 14.30
C GLY A 125 -20.66 -17.25 15.67
N GLY A 126 -20.79 -16.20 16.48
CA GLY A 126 -21.55 -16.20 17.73
C GLY A 126 -23.06 -16.04 17.54
N GLY A 127 -23.47 -15.24 16.54
CA GLY A 127 -24.87 -15.00 16.20
C GLY A 127 -25.59 -16.25 15.68
N SER A 128 -24.90 -17.16 14.98
CA SER A 128 -25.52 -18.39 14.47
C SER A 128 -26.00 -19.33 15.57
N HIS A 129 -25.29 -19.42 16.70
CA HIS A 129 -25.72 -20.28 17.81
C HIS A 129 -26.89 -19.66 18.58
N GLU A 130 -26.82 -18.35 18.85
CA GLU A 130 -27.89 -17.63 19.55
C GLU A 130 -29.17 -17.51 18.70
N GLN A 131 -29.05 -17.28 17.38
CA GLN A 131 -30.18 -17.33 16.45
C GLN A 131 -30.77 -18.75 16.32
N ALA A 132 -29.93 -19.79 16.33
CA ALA A 132 -30.42 -21.18 16.33
C ALA A 132 -31.20 -21.49 17.60
N LEU A 133 -30.71 -21.07 18.77
CA LEU A 133 -31.39 -21.23 20.05
C LEU A 133 -32.70 -20.43 20.11
N LEU A 134 -32.73 -19.19 19.63
CA LEU A 134 -33.95 -18.38 19.52
C LEU A 134 -34.99 -19.03 18.58
N LYS A 135 -34.54 -19.63 17.47
CA LYS A 135 -35.41 -20.33 16.51
C LYS A 135 -35.97 -21.63 17.09
N GLU A 136 -35.17 -22.38 17.84
CA GLU A 136 -35.61 -23.55 18.62
C GLU A 136 -36.67 -23.12 19.65
N HIS A 137 -36.39 -22.09 20.44
CA HIS A 137 -37.32 -21.59 21.47
C HIS A 137 -38.66 -21.13 20.90
N ALA A 138 -38.62 -20.43 19.76
CA ALA A 138 -39.82 -20.00 19.05
C ALA A 138 -40.62 -21.20 18.48
N SER A 139 -39.93 -22.25 18.05
CA SER A 139 -40.56 -23.48 17.53
C SER A 139 -41.18 -24.30 18.64
N ILE A 140 -40.51 -24.44 19.79
CA ILE A 140 -41.04 -25.09 21.00
C ILE A 140 -42.28 -24.34 21.51
N SER A 141 -42.21 -23.01 21.62
CA SER A 141 -43.35 -22.20 22.10
C SER A 141 -44.61 -22.36 21.23
N ARG A 142 -44.45 -22.44 19.90
CA ARG A 142 -45.56 -22.70 18.98
C ARG A 142 -46.13 -24.12 19.13
N SER A 143 -45.25 -25.11 19.23
CA SER A 143 -45.61 -26.52 19.47
C SER A 143 -46.43 -26.70 20.76
N THR A 144 -45.99 -26.08 21.86
CA THR A 144 -46.70 -26.16 23.14
C THR A 144 -48.09 -25.51 23.08
N GLY A 145 -48.24 -24.42 22.31
CA GLY A 145 -49.55 -23.81 22.07
C GLY A 145 -50.53 -24.74 21.35
N GLN A 146 -50.07 -25.44 20.32
CA GLN A 146 -50.91 -26.38 19.55
C GLN A 146 -51.32 -27.62 20.34
N LEU A 147 -50.41 -28.21 21.13
CA LEU A 147 -50.74 -29.36 21.98
C LEU A 147 -51.81 -29.01 23.04
N SER A 148 -51.78 -27.78 23.55
CA SER A 148 -52.80 -27.29 24.49
C SER A 148 -54.18 -27.15 23.83
N VAL A 149 -54.23 -26.61 22.61
CA VAL A 149 -55.48 -26.48 21.83
C VAL A 149 -56.04 -27.86 21.46
N ASP A 150 -55.19 -28.78 21.02
CA ASP A 150 -55.60 -30.15 20.66
C ASP A 150 -56.07 -30.95 21.87
N ALA A 151 -55.43 -30.80 23.03
CA ALA A 151 -55.87 -31.43 24.27
C ALA A 151 -57.23 -30.89 24.75
N LEU A 152 -57.47 -29.57 24.62
CA LEU A 152 -58.76 -28.97 24.95
C LEU A 152 -59.86 -29.45 24.00
N ASN A 153 -59.56 -29.55 22.70
CA ASN A 153 -60.54 -29.99 21.71
C ASN A 153 -60.91 -31.47 21.90
N ARG A 154 -59.94 -32.34 22.22
CA ARG A 154 -60.18 -33.77 22.53
C ARG A 154 -60.97 -34.01 23.81
N LEU A 155 -60.79 -33.16 24.83
CA LEU A 155 -61.62 -33.21 26.05
C LEU A 155 -63.06 -32.76 25.80
N THR A 156 -63.26 -31.87 24.82
CA THR A 156 -64.60 -31.40 24.42
C THR A 156 -65.34 -32.47 23.61
N GLU A 157 -64.66 -33.18 22.71
CA GLU A 157 -65.27 -34.29 21.95
C GLU A 157 -65.67 -35.48 22.83
N HIS A 158 -64.90 -35.81 23.86
CA HIS A 158 -65.26 -36.89 24.81
C HIS A 158 -66.36 -36.50 25.81
N GLY A 159 -66.59 -35.21 26.06
CA GLY A 159 -67.71 -34.72 26.86
C GLY A 159 -69.05 -34.78 26.12
N VAL A 160 -69.03 -34.55 24.80
CA VAL A 160 -70.25 -34.57 23.96
C VAL A 160 -70.74 -36.00 23.71
N LEU A 161 -69.84 -37.00 23.65
CA LEU A 161 -70.21 -38.40 23.43
C LEU A 161 -70.80 -39.12 24.66
N ARG A 162 -70.74 -38.54 25.87
CA ARG A 162 -71.39 -39.12 27.07
C ARG A 162 -72.83 -38.65 27.31
N PHE A 163 -73.32 -37.63 26.59
CA PHE A 163 -74.70 -37.15 26.73
C PHE A 163 -75.69 -37.76 25.72
N SER A 164 -75.21 -38.47 24.70
CA SER A 164 -76.06 -39.04 23.64
C SER A 164 -76.52 -40.48 23.90
N GLN A 165 -76.28 -41.04 25.10
CA GLN A 165 -76.60 -42.44 25.42
C GLN A 165 -77.47 -42.62 26.67
N LEU A 166 -78.16 -41.55 27.10
CA LEU A 166 -79.14 -41.56 28.20
C LEU A 166 -80.45 -40.83 27.81
N ALA A 167 -80.92 -41.03 26.58
CA ALA A 167 -82.29 -40.69 26.17
C ALA A 167 -82.99 -41.93 25.62
#